data_AF-A0A6J7AP80-F1
#
_entry.id   AF-A0A6J7AP80-F1
#
_cell.length_a   1.000
_cell.length_b   1.000
_cell.length_c   1.000
_cell.angle_alpha   90.00
_cell.angle_beta   90.00
_cell.angle_gamma   90.00
#
_symmetry.space_group_name_H-M   'P 1'
#
loop_
_entity.id
_entity.type
_entity.pdbx_description
1 polymer ?
#
loop_
_entity_poly.entity_id
_entity_poly.type
_entity_poly.pdbx_seq_one_letter_code
_entity_poly.pdbx_strand_id
1 'polypeptide(L)'
;MYLFRGEAPRAEFAKTLPQPIRAGFKVVGKHFMPAYPFEEAYFLNQARVVAKEVSLPLVLLGGVTRPETARVAMEEGFSFVALGRPLLMEPGIINRWASGDEAPSECTHCNKCMPTIYSGTHCVLNGGPMVGAS
;
A
#
# COMPACT_ATOMS: atom_id res chain seq x y z
N MET A 1 3.19 10.65 10.35
CA MET A 1 2.89 9.22 10.13
C MET A 1 3.57 8.78 8.85
N TYR A 2 4.69 8.08 8.96
CA TYR A 2 5.53 7.61 7.83
C TYR A 2 4.81 6.60 6.89
N LEU A 3 3.66 6.09 7.34
CA LEU A 3 2.90 5.01 6.70
C LEU A 3 2.11 5.43 5.44
N PHE A 4 1.70 6.69 5.30
CA PHE A 4 0.78 7.10 4.23
C PHE A 4 1.50 7.92 3.15
N ARG A 5 2.09 7.19 2.19
CA ARG A 5 2.49 7.74 0.89
C ARG A 5 1.30 7.64 -0.07
N GLY A 6 0.91 8.77 -0.64
CA GLY A 6 -0.34 8.97 -1.37
C GLY A 6 -1.34 9.83 -0.58
N GLU A 7 -2.60 9.79 -1.01
CA GLU A 7 -3.67 10.56 -0.36
C GLU A 7 -3.90 10.09 1.09
N ALA A 8 -4.21 11.03 1.99
CA ALA A 8 -4.62 10.71 3.34
C ALA A 8 -6.14 10.46 3.40
N PRO A 9 -6.61 9.25 3.78
CA PRO A 9 -8.02 8.84 3.71
C PRO A 9 -8.83 9.40 4.89
N ARG A 10 -8.81 10.73 5.03
CA ARG A 10 -9.35 11.47 6.19
C ARG A 10 -10.85 11.29 6.33
N ALA A 11 -11.57 11.32 5.22
CA ALA A 11 -13.02 11.16 5.24
C ALA A 11 -13.43 9.75 5.65
N GLU A 12 -12.71 8.75 5.14
CA GLU A 12 -12.91 7.33 5.43
C GLU A 12 -12.58 7.02 6.88
N PHE A 13 -11.46 7.54 7.41
CA PHE A 13 -11.13 7.45 8.84
C PHE A 13 -12.16 8.14 9.73
N ALA A 14 -12.66 9.31 9.36
CA ALA A 14 -13.67 9.99 10.17
C ALA A 14 -14.92 9.11 10.36
N LYS A 15 -15.26 8.28 9.37
CA LYS A 15 -16.39 7.35 9.44
C LYS A 15 -16.18 6.23 10.46
N THR A 16 -14.95 5.88 10.84
CA THR A 16 -14.69 4.84 11.86
C THR A 16 -14.78 5.36 13.29
N LEU A 17 -14.84 6.68 13.51
CA LEU A 17 -14.86 7.31 14.83
C LEU A 17 -16.30 7.51 15.36
N PRO A 18 -16.55 7.33 16.68
CA PRO A 18 -17.83 7.67 17.29
C PRO A 18 -18.04 9.18 17.38
N GLN A 19 -19.30 9.61 17.58
CA GLN A 19 -19.59 11.00 17.94
C GLN A 19 -19.24 11.23 19.43
N PRO A 20 -18.71 12.41 19.81
CA PRO A 20 -18.49 13.63 19.00
C PRO A 20 -17.12 13.71 18.30
N ILE A 21 -16.24 12.71 18.48
CA ILE A 21 -14.86 12.73 18.01
C ILE A 21 -14.77 12.87 16.49
N ARG A 22 -15.69 12.23 15.76
CA ARG A 22 -15.84 12.37 14.30
C ARG A 22 -15.93 13.82 13.84
N ALA A 23 -16.71 14.66 14.53
CA ALA A 23 -16.89 16.07 14.16
C ALA A 23 -15.59 16.85 14.37
N GLY A 24 -14.93 16.67 15.52
CA GLY A 24 -13.62 17.28 15.78
C GLY A 24 -12.58 16.88 14.73
N PHE A 25 -12.53 15.59 14.37
CA PHE A 25 -11.59 15.06 13.40
C PHE A 25 -11.75 15.65 11.99
N LYS A 26 -12.98 15.97 11.55
CA LYS A 26 -13.20 16.66 10.26
C LYS A 26 -12.54 18.04 10.20
N VAL A 27 -12.42 18.71 11.35
CA VAL A 27 -11.82 20.05 11.46
C VAL A 27 -10.30 19.96 11.57
N VAL A 28 -9.78 19.09 12.45
CA VAL A 28 -8.33 19.04 12.76
C VAL A 28 -7.56 17.97 11.98
N GLY A 29 -8.23 17.06 11.29
CA GLY A 29 -7.63 15.86 10.69
C GLY A 29 -6.55 16.12 9.65
N LYS A 30 -6.52 17.30 9.01
CA LYS A 30 -5.44 17.67 8.08
C LYS A 30 -4.07 17.82 8.75
N HIS A 31 -4.03 18.22 10.03
CA HIS A 31 -2.78 18.35 10.79
C HIS A 31 -2.30 17.00 11.32
N PHE A 32 -3.23 16.12 11.69
CA PHE A 32 -2.91 14.80 12.21
C PHE A 32 -2.56 13.79 11.11
N MET A 33 -3.14 13.95 9.91
CA MET A 33 -2.89 13.09 8.75
C MET A 33 -2.54 13.92 7.51
N PRO A 34 -1.30 14.42 7.45
CA PRO A 34 -0.78 15.01 6.23
C PRO A 34 -0.68 13.95 5.13
N ALA A 35 -0.91 14.36 3.89
CA ALA A 35 -0.61 13.53 2.73
C ALA A 35 0.86 13.74 2.33
N TYR A 36 1.50 12.67 1.87
CA TYR A 36 2.84 12.72 1.31
C TYR A 36 2.77 12.25 -0.14
N PRO A 37 3.55 12.81 -1.07
CA PRO A 37 3.57 12.32 -2.44
C PRO A 37 3.94 10.83 -2.45
N PHE A 38 3.28 10.09 -3.33
CA PHE A 38 3.61 8.71 -3.59
C PHE A 38 4.71 8.65 -4.64
N GLU A 39 5.72 7.84 -4.36
CA GLU A 39 6.77 7.45 -5.29
C GLU A 39 6.88 5.93 -5.22
N GLU A 40 7.13 5.30 -6.36
CA GLU A 40 7.26 3.85 -6.42
C GLU A 40 8.52 3.36 -5.70
N ALA A 41 8.41 2.25 -4.98
CA ALA A 41 9.46 1.70 -4.13
C ALA A 41 10.07 2.75 -3.16
N TYR A 42 9.24 3.55 -2.50
CA TYR A 42 9.67 4.68 -1.66
C TYR A 42 10.60 4.33 -0.47
N PHE A 43 10.76 3.05 -0.13
CA PHE A 43 11.74 2.58 0.87
C PHE A 43 13.02 2.00 0.26
N LEU A 44 13.15 1.88 -1.06
CA LEU A 44 14.28 1.23 -1.72
C LEU A 44 15.63 1.86 -1.31
N ASN A 45 15.71 3.19 -1.30
CA ASN A 45 16.93 3.90 -0.87
C ASN A 45 17.36 3.55 0.56
N GLN A 46 16.41 3.40 1.47
CA GLN A 46 16.69 3.05 2.86
C GLN A 46 16.97 1.56 3.01
N ALA A 47 16.26 0.72 2.26
CA ALA A 47 16.45 -0.72 2.24
C ALA A 47 17.83 -1.11 1.70
N ARG A 48 18.40 -0.36 0.73
CA ARG A 48 19.78 -0.52 0.25
C ARG A 48 20.83 -0.36 1.35
N VAL A 49 20.58 0.49 2.35
CA VAL A 49 21.49 0.64 3.49
C VAL A 49 21.47 -0.64 4.32
N VAL A 50 20.28 -1.16 4.64
CA VAL A 50 20.15 -2.40 5.41
C VAL A 50 20.74 -3.60 4.65
N ALA A 51 20.49 -3.69 3.34
CA ALA A 51 20.99 -4.77 2.49
C ALA A 51 22.52 -4.87 2.46
N LYS A 52 23.24 -3.77 2.69
CA LYS A 52 24.71 -3.77 2.77
C LYS A 52 25.25 -4.32 4.08
N GLU A 53 24.45 -4.28 5.15
CA GLU A 53 24.88 -4.59 6.51
C GLU A 53 24.49 -6.00 6.96
N VAL A 54 23.67 -6.71 6.19
CA VAL A 54 23.13 -8.03 6.57
C VAL A 54 23.33 -9.06 5.45
N SER A 55 23.59 -10.30 5.84
CA SER A 55 23.70 -11.44 4.92
C SER A 55 22.40 -12.23 4.79
N LEU A 56 21.34 -11.84 5.51
CA LEU A 56 20.04 -12.51 5.50
C LEU A 56 19.23 -12.11 4.26
N PRO A 57 18.43 -13.02 3.68
CA PRO A 57 17.47 -12.69 2.63
C PRO A 57 16.53 -11.56 3.06
N LEU A 58 16.38 -10.53 2.22
CA LEU A 58 15.51 -9.39 2.48
C LEU A 58 14.31 -9.36 1.54
N VAL A 59 13.18 -8.88 2.08
CA VAL A 59 11.95 -8.62 1.32
C VAL A 59 11.75 -7.11 1.21
N LEU A 60 11.73 -6.57 -0.01
CA LEU A 60 11.46 -5.15 -0.22
C LEU A 60 9.95 -4.86 -0.07
N LEU A 61 9.59 -3.96 0.84
CA LEU A 61 8.27 -3.34 0.92
C LEU A 61 8.40 -1.87 0.57
N GLY A 62 7.48 -1.30 -0.20
CA GLY A 62 7.58 0.14 -0.54
C GLY A 62 6.55 0.64 -1.56
N GLY A 63 5.35 0.05 -1.58
CA GLY A 63 4.31 0.47 -2.53
C GLY A 63 4.59 0.13 -3.99
N VAL A 64 5.29 -0.97 -4.26
CA VAL A 64 5.51 -1.49 -5.61
C VAL A 64 4.18 -1.78 -6.29
N THR A 65 3.97 -1.25 -7.50
CA THR A 65 2.77 -1.48 -8.33
C THR A 65 3.10 -1.93 -9.75
N ARG A 66 4.38 -1.95 -10.12
CA ARG A 66 4.86 -2.41 -11.43
C ARG A 66 5.71 -3.67 -11.31
N PRO A 67 5.61 -4.61 -12.27
CA PRO A 67 6.50 -5.76 -12.32
C PRO A 67 7.96 -5.33 -12.54
N GLU A 68 8.19 -4.28 -13.33
CA GLU A 68 9.51 -3.71 -13.59
C GLU A 68 10.21 -3.26 -12.30
N THR A 69 9.50 -2.57 -11.41
CA THR A 69 10.05 -2.17 -10.11
C THR A 69 10.37 -3.38 -9.24
N ALA A 70 9.56 -4.44 -9.31
CA ALA A 70 9.87 -5.67 -8.61
C ALA A 70 11.16 -6.32 -9.16
N ARG A 71 11.34 -6.34 -10.49
CA ARG A 71 12.55 -6.84 -11.15
C ARG A 71 13.79 -6.07 -10.71
N VAL A 72 13.75 -4.74 -10.71
CA VAL A 72 14.85 -3.89 -10.24
C VAL A 72 15.24 -4.23 -8.80
N ALA A 73 14.25 -4.43 -7.91
CA ALA A 73 14.55 -4.84 -6.54
C ALA A 73 15.26 -6.20 -6.47
N MET A 74 14.80 -7.17 -7.25
CA MET A 74 15.44 -8.50 -7.28
C MET A 74 16.87 -8.43 -7.83
N GLU A 75 17.11 -7.60 -8.85
CA GLU A 75 18.44 -7.35 -9.42
C GLU A 75 19.39 -6.65 -8.43
N GLU A 76 18.85 -5.84 -7.51
CA GLU A 76 19.61 -5.22 -6.42
C GLU A 76 19.89 -6.16 -5.24
N GLY A 77 19.47 -7.43 -5.32
CA GLY A 77 19.78 -8.45 -4.32
C GLY A 77 18.69 -8.65 -3.25
N PHE A 78 17.51 -8.03 -3.39
CA PHE A 78 16.36 -8.39 -2.57
C PHE A 78 15.84 -9.77 -3.00
N SER A 79 15.58 -10.67 -2.06
CA SER A 79 15.12 -12.02 -2.38
C SER A 79 13.64 -12.07 -2.74
N PHE A 80 12.86 -11.11 -2.27
CA PHE A 80 11.44 -10.99 -2.58
C PHE A 80 10.98 -9.53 -2.56
N VAL A 81 9.79 -9.29 -3.11
CA VAL A 81 9.08 -8.02 -3.03
C VAL A 81 7.71 -8.24 -2.42
N ALA A 82 7.36 -7.46 -1.40
CA ALA A 82 6.07 -7.51 -0.74
C ALA A 82 5.06 -6.59 -1.44
N LEU A 83 3.96 -7.18 -1.90
CA LEU A 83 2.79 -6.46 -2.39
C LEU A 83 1.67 -6.51 -1.35
N GLY A 84 0.96 -5.39 -1.18
CA GLY A 84 -0.23 -5.30 -0.34
C GLY A 84 -1.41 -4.70 -1.11
N ARG A 85 -1.48 -3.37 -1.15
CA ARG A 85 -2.54 -2.62 -1.86
C ARG A 85 -2.78 -3.04 -3.32
N PRO A 86 -1.75 -3.38 -4.14
CA PRO A 86 -1.97 -3.91 -5.48
C PRO A 86 -2.79 -5.20 -5.49
N LEU A 87 -2.51 -6.13 -4.56
CA LEU A 87 -3.25 -7.39 -4.45
C LEU A 87 -4.69 -7.18 -3.95
N LEU A 88 -4.93 -6.14 -3.14
CA LEU A 88 -6.30 -5.77 -2.75
C LEU A 88 -7.10 -5.23 -3.93
N MET A 89 -6.46 -4.50 -4.85
CA MET A 89 -7.09 -3.96 -6.05
C MET A 89 -7.28 -5.05 -7.12
N GLU A 90 -6.26 -5.87 -7.36
CA GLU A 90 -6.23 -6.90 -8.39
C GLU A 90 -5.63 -8.20 -7.81
N PRO A 91 -6.45 -9.09 -7.22
CA PRO A 91 -5.96 -10.32 -6.60
C PRO A 91 -5.16 -11.23 -7.56
N GLY A 92 -5.48 -11.18 -8.86
CA GLY A 92 -4.81 -11.95 -9.91
C GLY A 92 -3.58 -11.29 -10.53
N ILE A 93 -3.12 -10.15 -10.01
CA ILE A 93 -2.09 -9.35 -10.70
C ILE A 93 -0.76 -10.08 -10.91
N ILE A 94 -0.35 -10.96 -9.99
CA ILE A 94 0.87 -11.77 -10.16
C ILE A 94 0.74 -12.71 -11.35
N ASN A 95 -0.41 -13.37 -11.51
CA ASN A 95 -0.65 -14.26 -12.65
C ASN A 95 -0.74 -13.47 -13.96
N ARG A 96 -1.30 -12.26 -13.92
CA ARG A 96 -1.33 -11.37 -15.07
C ARG A 96 0.08 -11.01 -15.54
N TRP A 97 0.93 -10.52 -14.64
CA TRP A 97 2.33 -10.22 -14.94
C TRP A 97 3.08 -11.46 -15.46
N ALA A 98 2.88 -12.62 -14.82
CA ALA A 98 3.50 -13.86 -15.26
C ALA A 98 3.05 -14.32 -16.66
N SER A 99 1.86 -13.89 -17.11
CA SER A 99 1.33 -14.20 -18.46
C SER A 99 1.86 -13.28 -19.56
N GLY A 100 2.67 -12.27 -19.22
CA GLY A 100 3.26 -11.29 -20.13
C GLY A 100 2.50 -9.98 -20.27
N ASP A 101 1.32 -9.86 -19.64
CA ASP A 101 0.67 -8.55 -19.45
C ASP A 101 1.30 -7.84 -18.25
N GLU A 102 2.31 -7.01 -18.54
CA GLU A 102 3.10 -6.26 -17.56
C GLU A 102 2.50 -4.89 -17.19
N ALA A 103 1.22 -4.64 -17.50
CA ALA A 103 0.57 -3.39 -17.11
C ALA A 103 0.63 -3.20 -15.57
N PRO A 104 0.92 -1.96 -15.09
CA PRO A 104 0.91 -1.64 -13.68
C PRO A 104 -0.42 -1.98 -13.01
N SER A 105 -0.40 -2.17 -11.70
CA SER A 105 -1.63 -2.24 -10.91
C SER A 105 -2.46 -0.96 -11.06
N GLU A 106 -3.77 -1.11 -11.08
CA GLU A 106 -4.76 -0.04 -11.00
C GLU A 106 -4.85 0.59 -9.59
N CYS A 107 -4.05 0.14 -8.62
CA CYS A 107 -4.01 0.73 -7.30
C CYS A 107 -3.59 2.21 -7.36
N THR A 108 -4.49 3.10 -6.96
CA THR A 108 -4.27 4.56 -7.01
C THR A 108 -3.56 5.14 -5.77
N HIS A 109 -3.13 4.29 -4.83
CA HIS A 109 -2.51 4.72 -3.56
C HIS A 109 -3.37 5.69 -2.72
N CYS A 110 -4.70 5.67 -2.89
CA CYS A 110 -5.63 6.54 -2.16
C CYS A 110 -5.77 6.22 -0.66
N ASN A 111 -5.19 5.08 -0.21
CA ASN A 111 -5.21 4.58 1.18
C ASN A 111 -6.60 4.33 1.78
N LYS A 112 -7.68 4.41 1.00
CA LYS A 112 -9.06 4.15 1.46
C LYS A 112 -9.32 2.70 1.87
N CYS A 113 -8.45 1.77 1.48
CA CYS A 113 -8.44 0.41 1.97
C CYS A 113 -8.04 0.33 3.46
N MET A 114 -7.21 1.25 3.96
CA MET A 114 -6.64 1.09 5.29
C MET A 114 -7.67 1.24 6.43
N PRO A 115 -8.69 2.12 6.39
CA PRO A 115 -9.74 2.10 7.42
C PRO A 115 -10.57 0.80 7.44
N THR A 116 -10.54 0.00 6.37
CA THR A 116 -11.28 -1.27 6.30
C THR A 116 -10.66 -2.38 7.17
N ILE A 117 -9.43 -2.20 7.68
CA ILE A 117 -8.77 -3.17 8.57
C ILE A 117 -9.60 -3.50 9.82
N TYR A 118 -10.51 -2.61 10.22
CA TYR A 118 -11.38 -2.78 11.39
C TYR A 118 -12.63 -3.65 11.12
N SER A 119 -12.92 -3.96 9.85
CA SER A 119 -14.09 -4.76 9.45
C SER A 119 -13.73 -5.95 8.56
N GLY A 120 -12.56 -5.92 7.92
CA GLY A 120 -12.10 -6.89 6.93
C GLY A 120 -11.40 -6.14 5.81
N THR A 121 -10.10 -6.40 5.63
CA THR A 121 -9.25 -5.61 4.72
C THR A 121 -9.65 -5.86 3.26
N HIS A 122 -10.06 -4.80 2.56
CA HIS A 122 -10.42 -4.86 1.13
C HIS A 122 -10.11 -3.53 0.42
N CYS A 123 -10.07 -3.57 -0.91
CA CYS A 123 -10.07 -2.34 -1.71
C CYS A 123 -11.51 -1.86 -1.88
N VAL A 124 -11.77 -0.60 -1.53
CA VAL A 124 -13.11 -0.01 -1.68
C VAL A 124 -13.48 0.36 -3.12
N LEU A 125 -12.51 0.29 -4.06
CA LEU A 125 -12.68 0.73 -5.44
C LEU A 125 -13.07 -0.39 -6.40
N ASN A 126 -12.75 -1.65 -6.08
CA ASN A 126 -13.02 -2.80 -6.95
C ASN A 126 -14.28 -3.60 -6.53
N GLY A 127 -15.03 -3.13 -5.54
CA GLY A 127 -16.20 -3.83 -5.00
C GLY A 127 -15.88 -5.23 -4.46
N GLY A 128 -14.61 -5.53 -4.21
CA GLY A 128 -14.14 -6.89 -3.92
C GLY A 128 -14.69 -7.44 -2.61
N PRO A 129 -14.94 -8.75 -2.52
CA PRO A 129 -15.31 -9.40 -1.26
C PRO A 129 -14.20 -9.17 -0.23
N MET A 130 -14.57 -9.05 1.05
CA MET A 130 -13.57 -8.97 2.12
C MET A 130 -12.70 -10.23 2.09
N VAL A 131 -11.37 -10.06 2.04
CA VAL A 131 -10.44 -11.19 2.18
C VAL A 131 -10.71 -11.85 3.53
N GLY A 132 -11.20 -13.09 3.53
CA GLY A 132 -11.56 -13.83 4.74
C GLY A 132 -13.06 -13.89 5.10
N ALA A 133 -13.96 -13.44 4.22
CA ALA A 133 -15.39 -13.76 4.35
C ALA A 133 -15.65 -15.20 3.86
N SER A 134 -15.54 -16.15 4.78
CA SER A 134 -16.06 -17.52 4.67
C SER A 134 -17.25 -17.71 5.59
#